data_AF-A0A8T5M137-F1
#
_entry.id   AF-A0A8T5M137-F1
#
_cell.length_a   1.000
_cell.length_b   1.000
_cell.length_c   1.000
_cell.angle_alpha   90.00
_cell.angle_beta   90.00
_cell.angle_gamma   90.00
#
_symmetry.space_group_name_H-M   'P 1'
#
loop_
_entity.id
_entity.type
_entity.pdbx_description
1 polymer ?
#
loop_
_entity_poly.entity_id
_entity_poly.type
_entity_poly.pdbx_seq_one_letter_code
_entity_poly.pdbx_strand_id
1 'polypeptide(L)'
;MQAKILAILSIIGIIVLVGIVFWAENAQIYLWNSLRPLEQVSEGLNIISTVVVLLLSLGLFAISLKAYGKNNSNRFLLLSLAFGIMFAKFLIKLLDFFYSPGYFFSQAAQNVFDFFVLIALFSSLINKG
;
A
#
# COMPACT_ATOMS: atom_id res chain seq x y z
N MET A 1 2.75 -6.31 53.12
CA MET A 1 1.76 -7.32 52.69
C MET A 1 1.12 -6.95 51.34
N GLN A 2 0.71 -5.70 51.14
CA GLN A 2 0.08 -5.21 49.90
C GLN A 2 0.95 -5.38 48.62
N ALA A 3 2.27 -5.17 48.70
CA ALA A 3 3.16 -5.32 47.54
C ALA A 3 3.24 -6.76 46.99
N LYS A 4 3.13 -7.78 47.85
CA LYS A 4 3.13 -9.19 47.43
C LYS A 4 1.82 -9.57 46.72
N ILE A 5 0.70 -9.01 47.17
CA ILE A 5 -0.62 -9.23 46.56
C ILE A 5 -0.68 -8.56 45.17
N LEU A 6 -0.15 -7.35 45.04
CA LEU A 6 -0.02 -6.65 43.74
C LEU A 6 0.85 -7.42 42.75
N ALA A 7 1.98 -7.99 43.20
CA ALA A 7 2.85 -8.80 42.34
C ALA A 7 2.19 -10.11 41.88
N ILE A 8 1.41 -10.76 42.75
CA ILE A 8 0.65 -11.97 42.39
C ILE A 8 -0.45 -11.63 41.39
N LEU A 9 -1.19 -10.53 41.59
CA LEU A 9 -2.21 -10.07 40.67
C LEU A 9 -1.63 -9.68 39.30
N SER A 10 -0.44 -9.06 39.26
CA SER A 10 0.23 -8.75 37.98
C SER A 10 0.67 -10.01 37.25
N ILE A 11 1.17 -11.02 37.96
CA ILE A 11 1.57 -12.30 37.36
C ILE A 11 0.35 -13.04 36.80
N ILE A 12 -0.75 -13.08 37.56
CA ILE A 12 -2.02 -13.66 37.10
C ILE A 12 -2.55 -12.89 35.88
N GLY A 13 -2.48 -11.56 35.89
CA GLY A 13 -2.86 -10.73 34.75
C GLY A 13 -2.03 -11.02 33.50
N ILE A 14 -0.72 -11.22 33.65
CA ILE A 14 0.18 -11.60 32.55
C ILE A 14 -0.16 -13.00 32.03
N ILE A 15 -0.42 -13.98 32.90
CA ILE A 15 -0.78 -15.34 32.50
C ILE A 15 -2.10 -15.36 31.73
N VAL A 16 -3.09 -14.57 32.16
CA VAL A 16 -4.36 -14.42 31.45
C VAL A 16 -4.16 -13.74 30.09
N LEU A 17 -3.35 -12.68 30.02
CA LEU A 17 -3.01 -12.01 28.76
C LEU A 17 -2.29 -12.95 27.78
N VAL A 18 -1.30 -13.71 28.24
CA VAL A 18 -0.57 -14.69 27.44
C VAL A 18 -1.50 -15.80 26.98
N GLY A 19 -2.40 -16.29 27.86
CA GLY A 19 -3.41 -17.28 27.51
C GLY A 19 -4.40 -16.79 26.45
N ILE A 20 -4.84 -15.53 26.51
CA ILE A 20 -5.72 -14.91 25.51
C ILE A 20 -4.99 -14.75 24.18
N VAL A 21 -3.73 -14.30 24.17
CA VAL A 21 -2.92 -14.16 22.95
C VAL A 21 -2.67 -15.53 22.32
N PHE A 22 -2.28 -16.53 23.12
CA PHE A 22 -2.03 -17.88 22.64
C PHE A 22 -3.30 -18.58 22.15
N TRP A 23 -4.44 -18.33 22.80
CA TRP A 23 -5.75 -18.79 22.33
C TRP A 23 -6.16 -18.07 21.05
N ALA A 24 -5.95 -16.76 20.91
CA ALA A 24 -6.22 -16.02 19.69
C ALA A 24 -5.32 -16.46 18.51
N GLU A 25 -4.11 -16.92 18.80
CA GLU A 25 -3.17 -17.48 17.81
C GLU A 25 -3.47 -18.95 17.46
N ASN A 26 -4.20 -19.70 18.29
CA ASN A 26 -4.51 -21.11 18.02
C ASN A 26 -5.99 -21.39 17.71
N ALA A 27 -6.90 -20.48 18.05
CA ALA A 27 -8.28 -20.52 17.62
C ALA A 27 -8.33 -20.15 16.14
N GLN A 28 -8.49 -21.15 15.27
CA GLN A 28 -8.47 -21.05 13.81
C GLN A 28 -9.68 -20.27 13.20
N ILE A 29 -10.19 -19.25 13.89
CA ILE A 29 -11.14 -18.28 13.32
C ILE A 29 -10.35 -17.01 13.03
N TYR A 30 -9.43 -17.15 12.09
CA TYR A 30 -8.71 -16.01 11.54
C TYR A 30 -9.67 -15.27 10.60
N LEU A 31 -10.27 -14.17 11.05
CA LEU A 31 -11.03 -13.27 10.15
C LEU A 31 -10.17 -12.81 8.97
N TRP A 32 -8.84 -12.79 9.11
CA TRP A 32 -7.90 -12.55 8.02
C TRP A 32 -7.68 -13.76 7.11
N ASN A 33 -7.92 -15.01 7.55
CA ASN A 33 -7.95 -16.17 6.63
C ASN A 33 -9.11 -16.05 5.64
N SER A 34 -10.18 -15.34 5.98
CA SER A 34 -11.27 -15.07 5.02
C SER A 34 -10.79 -14.25 3.81
N LEU A 35 -9.66 -13.55 3.93
CA LEU A 35 -9.03 -12.79 2.85
C LEU A 35 -8.03 -13.63 2.03
N ARG A 36 -7.60 -14.80 2.52
CA ARG A 36 -6.65 -15.68 1.83
C ARG A 36 -7.14 -16.19 0.47
N PRO A 37 -8.43 -16.56 0.30
CA PRO A 37 -8.97 -16.88 -1.02
C PRO A 37 -8.92 -15.69 -1.98
N LEU A 38 -9.11 -14.47 -1.48
CA LEU A 38 -9.03 -13.24 -2.28
C LEU A 38 -7.59 -12.93 -2.69
N GLU A 39 -6.60 -13.25 -1.84
CA GLU A 39 -5.18 -13.12 -2.14
C GLU A 39 -4.76 -14.06 -3.28
N GLN A 40 -5.19 -15.33 -3.26
CA GLN A 40 -4.92 -16.28 -4.34
C GLN A 40 -5.56 -15.86 -5.67
N VAL A 41 -6.77 -15.29 -5.63
CA VAL A 41 -7.42 -14.72 -6.83
C VAL A 41 -6.67 -13.47 -7.31
N SER A 42 -6.16 -12.65 -6.39
CA SER A 42 -5.35 -11.46 -6.72
C SER A 42 -4.05 -11.84 -7.43
N GLU A 43 -3.38 -12.91 -6.99
CA GLU A 43 -2.18 -13.43 -7.63
C GLU A 43 -2.45 -13.85 -9.09
N GLY A 44 -3.58 -14.53 -9.34
CA GLY A 44 -3.99 -14.92 -10.69
C GLY A 44 -4.36 -13.74 -11.60
N LEU A 45 -4.77 -12.61 -11.03
CA LEU A 45 -5.16 -11.39 -11.76
C LEU A 45 -4.08 -10.31 -11.79
N ASN A 46 -2.89 -10.56 -11.22
CA ASN A 46 -1.85 -9.54 -11.00
C ASN A 46 -1.41 -8.83 -12.29
N ILE A 47 -1.33 -9.56 -13.40
CA ILE A 47 -0.98 -8.98 -14.71
C ILE A 47 -2.12 -8.10 -15.24
N ILE A 48 -3.36 -8.60 -15.19
CA ILE A 48 -4.54 -7.88 -15.67
C ILE A 48 -4.72 -6.60 -14.85
N SER A 49 -4.61 -6.67 -13.53
CA SER A 49 -4.70 -5.50 -12.66
C SER A 49 -3.56 -4.50 -12.91
N THR A 50 -2.33 -4.98 -13.15
CA THR A 50 -1.18 -4.14 -13.51
C THR A 50 -1.44 -3.37 -14.81
N VAL A 51 -1.97 -4.02 -15.85
CA VAL A 51 -2.31 -3.38 -17.14
C VAL A 51 -3.45 -2.36 -16.97
N VAL A 52 -4.50 -2.71 -16.21
CA VAL A 52 -5.63 -1.79 -15.96
C VAL A 52 -5.15 -0.53 -15.23
N VAL A 53 -4.33 -0.69 -14.18
CA VAL A 53 -3.80 0.46 -13.43
C VAL A 53 -2.82 1.28 -14.27
N LEU A 54 -2.04 0.65 -15.15
CA LEU A 54 -1.18 1.35 -16.11
C LEU A 54 -2.01 2.26 -17.03
N LEU A 55 -3.09 1.74 -17.62
CA LEU A 55 -3.95 2.52 -18.52
C LEU A 55 -4.68 3.66 -17.78
N LEU A 56 -5.18 3.40 -16.57
CA LEU A 56 -5.83 4.42 -15.74
C LEU A 56 -4.86 5.52 -15.33
N SER A 57 -3.65 5.16 -14.88
CA SER A 57 -2.62 6.13 -14.50
C SER A 57 -2.15 6.97 -15.69
N LEU A 58 -2.03 6.38 -16.88
CA LEU A 58 -1.75 7.12 -18.12
C LEU A 58 -2.86 8.12 -18.45
N GLY A 59 -4.13 7.71 -18.35
CA GLY A 59 -5.27 8.58 -18.58
C GLY A 59 -5.32 9.77 -17.62
N LEU A 60 -5.16 9.50 -16.32
CA LEU A 60 -5.11 10.54 -15.28
C LEU A 60 -3.89 11.46 -15.43
N PHE A 61 -2.75 10.92 -15.83
CA PHE A 61 -1.56 11.71 -16.15
C PHE A 61 -1.84 12.67 -17.31
N ALA A 62 -2.41 12.18 -18.42
CA ALA A 62 -2.74 13.03 -19.57
C ALA A 62 -3.76 14.13 -19.22
N ILE A 63 -4.80 13.78 -18.45
CA ILE A 63 -5.83 14.74 -18.01
C ILE A 63 -5.23 15.80 -17.09
N SER A 64 -4.45 15.40 -16.09
CA SER A 64 -3.81 16.34 -15.15
C SER A 64 -2.82 17.26 -15.86
N LEU A 65 -2.05 16.75 -16.83
CA LEU A 65 -1.07 17.53 -17.58
C LEU A 65 -1.76 18.55 -18.49
N LYS A 66 -2.89 18.17 -19.12
CA LYS A 66 -3.74 19.09 -19.86
C LYS A 66 -4.37 20.17 -18.96
N ALA A 67 -4.79 19.80 -17.75
CA ALA A 67 -5.32 20.76 -16.78
C ALA A 67 -4.25 21.74 -16.28
N TYR A 68 -3.02 21.26 -16.08
CA TYR A 68 -1.88 22.09 -15.73
C TYR A 68 -1.61 23.14 -16.82
N GLY A 69 -1.55 22.74 -18.10
CA GLY A 69 -1.32 23.69 -19.20
C GLY A 69 -2.41 24.75 -19.35
N LYS A 70 -3.64 24.50 -18.87
CA LYS A 70 -4.74 25.48 -18.91
C LYS A 70 -4.73 26.44 -17.72
N ASN A 71 -4.48 25.94 -16.52
CA ASN A 71 -4.66 26.70 -15.28
C ASN A 71 -3.33 27.18 -14.66
N ASN A 72 -2.19 26.63 -15.09
CA ASN A 72 -0.85 26.88 -14.54
C ASN A 72 -0.74 26.81 -13.01
N SER A 73 -1.64 26.07 -12.35
CA SER A 73 -1.60 25.89 -10.90
C SER A 73 -0.64 24.78 -10.52
N ASN A 74 0.23 25.06 -9.54
CA ASN A 74 1.17 24.09 -8.97
C ASN A 74 0.48 22.83 -8.45
N ARG A 75 -0.80 22.90 -8.09
CA ARG A 75 -1.61 21.76 -7.70
C ARG A 75 -1.70 20.71 -8.81
N PHE A 76 -1.97 21.14 -10.03
CA PHE A 76 -2.10 20.24 -11.19
C PHE A 76 -0.75 19.67 -11.62
N LEU A 77 0.34 20.44 -11.48
CA LEU A 77 1.70 19.92 -11.68
C LEU A 77 1.99 18.75 -10.74
N LEU A 78 1.69 18.91 -9.45
CA LEU A 78 1.91 17.87 -8.45
C LEU A 78 1.03 16.63 -8.69
N LEU A 79 -0.21 16.81 -9.16
CA LEU A 79 -1.07 15.72 -9.61
C LEU A 79 -0.48 14.98 -10.82
N SER A 80 0.01 15.71 -11.82
CA SER A 80 0.70 15.11 -12.96
C SER A 80 1.95 14.37 -12.54
N LEU A 81 2.72 14.90 -11.60
CA LEU A 81 3.89 14.23 -11.07
C LEU A 81 3.51 12.93 -10.35
N ALA A 82 2.46 12.95 -9.51
CA ALA A 82 1.95 11.76 -8.84
C ALA A 82 1.50 10.66 -9.83
N PHE A 83 0.66 11.02 -10.81
CA PHE A 83 0.19 10.06 -11.81
C PHE A 83 1.29 9.62 -12.77
N GLY A 84 2.27 10.48 -13.06
CA GLY A 84 3.44 10.13 -13.86
C GLY A 84 4.36 9.13 -13.15
N ILE A 85 4.62 9.32 -11.85
CA ILE A 85 5.37 8.35 -11.03
C ILE A 85 4.60 7.02 -10.94
N MET A 86 3.29 7.07 -10.74
CA MET A 86 2.44 5.87 -10.72
C MET A 86 2.49 5.14 -12.07
N PHE A 87 2.36 5.85 -13.18
CA PHE A 87 2.49 5.28 -14.52
C PHE A 87 3.86 4.63 -14.72
N ALA A 88 4.95 5.31 -14.35
CA ALA A 88 6.31 4.77 -14.44
C ALA A 88 6.48 3.51 -13.57
N LYS A 89 5.95 3.49 -12.34
CA LYS A 89 5.97 2.33 -11.45
C LYS A 89 5.33 1.10 -12.13
N PHE A 90 4.12 1.27 -12.64
CA PHE A 90 3.38 0.15 -13.26
C PHE A 90 3.97 -0.24 -14.61
N LEU A 91 4.59 0.69 -15.35
CA LEU A 91 5.31 0.39 -16.57
C LEU A 91 6.55 -0.47 -16.27
N ILE A 92 7.34 -0.09 -15.26
CA ILE A 92 8.51 -0.87 -14.81
C ILE A 92 8.05 -2.23 -14.29
N LYS A 93 6.97 -2.32 -13.53
CA LYS A 93 6.41 -3.59 -13.05
C LYS A 93 5.97 -4.49 -14.21
N LEU A 94 5.33 -3.92 -15.23
CA LEU A 94 4.91 -4.67 -16.42
C LEU A 94 6.12 -5.14 -17.23
N LEU A 95 7.14 -4.28 -17.39
CA LEU A 95 8.38 -4.65 -18.07
C LEU A 95 9.14 -5.72 -17.29
N ASP A 96 9.26 -5.59 -15.97
CA ASP A 96 9.89 -6.62 -15.12
C ASP A 96 9.24 -7.96 -15.42
N PHE A 97 7.91 -8.07 -15.37
CA PHE A 97 7.20 -9.31 -15.71
C PHE A 97 7.63 -9.98 -17.03
N PHE A 98 7.95 -9.22 -18.08
CA PHE A 98 8.41 -9.78 -19.37
C PHE A 98 9.91 -10.08 -19.44
N TYR A 99 10.74 -9.32 -18.73
CA TYR A 99 12.21 -9.40 -18.85
C TYR A 99 12.89 -10.14 -17.69
N SER A 100 12.29 -10.18 -16.51
CA SER A 100 12.78 -10.88 -15.33
C SER A 100 11.59 -11.44 -14.54
N PRO A 101 11.61 -12.69 -14.06
CA PRO A 101 10.50 -13.25 -13.28
C PRO A 101 10.42 -12.66 -11.86
N GLY A 102 10.25 -11.34 -11.73
CA GLY A 102 9.97 -10.60 -10.49
C GLY A 102 11.18 -10.22 -9.63
N TYR A 103 12.41 -10.33 -10.15
CA TYR A 103 13.63 -10.10 -9.37
C TYR A 103 14.16 -8.66 -9.43
N PHE A 104 13.89 -7.94 -10.52
CA PHE A 104 14.43 -6.59 -10.71
C PHE A 104 13.63 -5.55 -9.93
N PHE A 105 12.29 -5.63 -9.93
CA PHE A 105 11.44 -4.64 -9.29
C PHE A 105 10.86 -5.12 -7.95
N SER A 106 11.77 -5.27 -6.98
CA SER A 106 11.44 -5.74 -5.63
C SER A 106 10.33 -4.93 -4.95
N GLN A 107 9.64 -5.55 -3.98
CA GLN A 107 8.59 -4.88 -3.19
C GLN A 107 9.12 -3.61 -2.50
N ALA A 108 10.38 -3.61 -2.05
CA ALA A 108 11.01 -2.44 -1.44
C ALA A 108 11.08 -1.27 -2.44
N ALA A 109 11.50 -1.53 -3.68
CA ALA A 109 11.51 -0.52 -4.74
C ALA A 109 10.08 -0.01 -5.03
N GLN A 110 9.09 -0.91 -5.11
CA GLN A 110 7.68 -0.54 -5.30
C GLN A 110 7.16 0.41 -4.21
N ASN A 111 7.51 0.14 -2.95
CA ASN A 111 7.09 0.97 -1.82
C ASN A 111 7.71 2.37 -1.85
N VAL A 112 8.94 2.52 -2.36
CA VAL A 112 9.58 3.83 -2.55
C VAL A 112 8.80 4.68 -3.56
N PHE A 113 8.35 4.08 -4.67
CA PHE A 113 7.48 4.76 -5.61
C PHE A 113 6.16 5.18 -4.96
N ASP A 114 5.53 4.31 -4.18
CA ASP A 114 4.29 4.64 -3.47
C ASP A 114 4.47 5.79 -2.48
N PHE A 115 5.61 5.83 -1.78
CA PHE A 115 5.94 6.93 -0.88
C PHE A 115 6.05 8.27 -1.63
N PHE A 116 6.73 8.32 -2.78
CA PHE A 116 6.79 9.53 -3.60
C PHE A 116 5.43 9.94 -4.16
N VAL A 117 4.60 8.98 -4.58
CA VAL A 117 3.22 9.26 -5.00
C VAL A 117 2.42 9.88 -3.86
N LEU A 118 2.50 9.32 -2.64
CA LEU A 118 1.82 9.85 -1.47
C LEU A 118 2.29 11.27 -1.13
N ILE A 119 3.59 11.54 -1.17
CA ILE A 119 4.14 12.89 -0.96
C ILE A 119 3.58 13.86 -2.01
N ALA A 120 3.58 13.47 -3.28
CA ALA A 120 3.10 14.32 -4.37
C ALA A 120 1.59 14.61 -4.24
N LEU A 121 0.78 13.61 -3.92
CA LEU A 121 -0.66 13.76 -3.69
C LEU A 121 -0.95 14.61 -2.45
N PHE A 122 -0.28 14.35 -1.33
CA PHE A 122 -0.45 15.12 -0.10
C PHE A 122 -0.06 16.59 -0.30
N SER A 123 1.07 16.83 -0.98
CA SER A 123 1.50 18.18 -1.35
C SER A 123 0.48 18.85 -2.26
N SER A 124 -0.09 18.13 -3.24
CA SER A 124 -1.15 18.66 -4.12
C SER A 124 -2.40 19.09 -3.35
N LEU A 125 -2.77 18.38 -2.27
CA LEU A 125 -3.91 18.74 -1.43
C LEU A 125 -3.66 19.97 -0.57
N ILE A 126 -2.45 20.10 -0.01
CA ILE A 126 -2.08 21.26 0.81
C ILE A 126 -1.90 22.50 -0.04
N ASN A 127 -1.38 22.34 -1.26
CA ASN A 127 -1.10 23.45 -2.14
C ASN A 127 -2.42 24.06 -2.63
N LYS A 128 -2.83 25.14 -1.98
CA LYS A 128 -3.94 26.01 -2.38
C LYS A 128 -3.51 26.84 -3.59
N GLY A 129 -3.21 26.17 -4.70
CA GLY A 129 -2.96 26.78 -6.00
C GLY A 129 -4.26 27.01 -6.73
#